data_AF-A0A2P6TPI0-F1
#
_entry.id   AF-A0A2P6TPI0-F1
#
_cell.length_a   1.000
_cell.length_b   1.000
_cell.length_c   1.000
_cell.angle_alpha   90.00
_cell.angle_beta   90.00
_cell.angle_gamma   90.00
#
_symmetry.space_group_name_H-M   'P 1'
#
loop_
_entity.id
_entity.type
_entity.pdbx_description
1 polymer ?
#
loop_
_entity_poly.entity_id
_entity_poly.type
_entity_poly.pdbx_seq_one_letter_code
_entity_poly.pdbx_strand_id
1 'polypeptide(L)'
;MSERYSLLWNDDLKARLLKRKAAEQLGISDEELEARLQRLLLLLPDIQQKLASMRPQLVAALAAQVDQLPGRLMALKAIFPGANTSLLAMRQPELVLGFDMARLEGIAAELRELLPNLNVDLLVEHNPAMLDVPGLKAAIEEARRIMPGLDVQKQMASDPQLIFGFQRGSQLIPYDPPRPEQAEEADDDEYAAYYGSGV
;
A
#
# COMPACT_ATOMS: atom_id res chain seq x y z
N MET A 1 -12.65 -5.68 -34.50
CA MET A 1 -11.30 -5.67 -33.89
C MET A 1 -10.78 -4.23 -33.81
N SER A 2 -11.30 -3.40 -32.89
CA SER A 2 -10.97 -1.96 -32.85
C SER A 2 -10.61 -1.38 -31.47
N GLU A 3 -10.25 -2.21 -30.49
CA GLU A 3 -10.05 -1.72 -29.10
C GLU A 3 -8.59 -1.60 -28.63
N ARG A 4 -7.59 -1.91 -29.45
CA ARG A 4 -6.17 -1.89 -28.99
C ARG A 4 -5.40 -0.59 -29.23
N TYR A 5 -5.96 0.39 -29.93
CA TYR A 5 -5.23 1.62 -30.28
C TYR A 5 -5.54 2.83 -29.38
N SER A 6 -6.59 2.77 -28.54
CA SER A 6 -6.99 3.89 -27.68
C SER A 6 -6.13 4.02 -26.40
N LEU A 7 -5.64 2.90 -25.86
CA LEU A 7 -4.85 2.87 -24.62
C LEU A 7 -3.42 3.39 -24.80
N LEU A 8 -2.76 3.06 -25.93
CA LEU A 8 -1.38 3.50 -26.22
C LEU A 8 -1.26 5.02 -26.42
N TRP A 9 -2.30 5.68 -26.94
CA TRP A 9 -2.30 7.14 -27.14
C TRP A 9 -2.47 7.92 -25.81
N ASN A 10 -3.18 7.34 -24.84
CA ASN A 10 -3.43 7.99 -23.55
C ASN A 10 -2.17 7.97 -22.66
N ASP A 11 -1.45 6.86 -22.65
CA ASP A 11 -0.27 6.69 -21.80
C ASP A 11 0.93 7.51 -22.30
N ASP A 12 1.08 7.69 -23.61
CA ASP A 12 2.13 8.56 -24.19
C ASP A 12 1.91 10.04 -23.87
N LEU A 13 0.66 10.53 -23.96
CA LEU A 13 0.32 11.91 -23.59
C LEU A 13 0.47 12.13 -22.08
N LYS A 14 0.01 11.20 -21.26
CA LYS A 14 0.21 11.23 -19.81
C LYS A 14 1.68 11.23 -19.45
N ALA A 15 2.48 10.38 -20.08
CA ALA A 15 3.92 10.33 -19.85
C ALA A 15 4.60 11.66 -20.22
N ARG A 16 4.24 12.27 -21.37
CA ARG A 16 4.76 13.59 -21.76
C ARG A 16 4.36 14.70 -20.78
N LEU A 17 3.11 14.74 -20.36
CA LEU A 17 2.62 15.73 -19.38
C LEU A 17 3.28 15.54 -18.01
N LEU A 18 3.45 14.29 -17.58
CA LEU A 18 4.13 13.93 -16.34
C LEU A 18 5.60 14.35 -16.37
N LYS A 19 6.31 14.06 -17.46
CA LYS A 19 7.71 14.51 -17.66
C LYS A 19 7.82 16.02 -17.57
N ARG A 20 7.02 16.76 -18.35
CA ARG A 20 7.03 18.23 -18.33
C ARG A 20 6.75 18.79 -16.93
N LYS A 21 5.76 18.25 -16.23
CA LYS A 21 5.43 18.69 -14.86
C LYS A 21 6.52 18.37 -13.85
N ALA A 22 7.19 17.22 -13.97
CA ALA A 22 8.32 16.87 -13.12
C ALA A 22 9.54 17.76 -13.42
N ALA A 23 9.80 18.10 -14.69
CA ALA A 23 10.89 19.00 -15.09
C ALA A 23 10.65 20.42 -14.56
N GLU A 24 9.42 20.94 -14.71
CA GLU A 24 8.98 22.22 -14.14
C GLU A 24 9.19 22.27 -12.61
N GLN A 25 8.91 21.17 -11.90
CA GLN A 25 9.09 21.09 -10.45
C GLN A 25 10.56 21.09 -10.00
N LEU A 26 11.45 20.49 -10.80
CA LEU A 26 12.88 20.45 -10.51
C LEU A 26 13.63 21.67 -11.05
N GLY A 27 12.99 22.49 -11.89
CA GLY A 27 13.64 23.61 -12.57
C GLY A 27 14.73 23.18 -13.56
N ILE A 28 14.58 22.01 -14.18
CA ILE A 28 15.54 21.45 -15.15
C ILE A 28 14.91 21.34 -16.55
N SER A 29 15.73 21.11 -17.57
CA SER A 29 15.22 20.87 -18.92
C SER A 29 14.59 19.48 -19.07
N ASP A 30 13.74 19.31 -20.07
CA ASP A 30 13.11 18.03 -20.39
C ASP A 30 14.16 16.97 -20.75
N GLU A 31 15.25 17.34 -21.43
CA GLU A 31 16.34 16.42 -21.79
C GLU A 31 17.11 15.92 -20.56
N GLU A 32 17.39 16.80 -19.60
CA GLU A 32 18.07 16.44 -18.35
C GLU A 32 17.18 15.53 -17.50
N LEU A 33 15.87 15.80 -17.43
CA LEU A 33 14.93 14.90 -16.76
C LEU A 33 14.90 13.53 -17.46
N GLU A 34 14.84 13.49 -18.78
CA GLU A 34 14.83 12.24 -19.54
C GLU A 34 16.06 11.38 -19.23
N ALA A 35 17.25 11.99 -19.20
CA ALA A 35 18.49 11.31 -18.85
C ALA A 35 18.43 10.70 -17.43
N ARG A 36 17.87 11.44 -16.46
CA ARG A 36 17.66 10.93 -15.09
C ARG A 36 16.64 9.80 -15.04
N LEU A 37 15.56 9.89 -15.81
CA LEU A 37 14.56 8.83 -15.90
C LEU A 37 15.13 7.56 -16.54
N GLN A 38 16.00 7.68 -17.56
CA GLN A 38 16.69 6.53 -18.13
C GLN A 38 17.59 5.83 -17.10
N ARG A 39 18.33 6.59 -16.28
CA ARG A 39 19.12 6.04 -15.16
C ARG A 39 18.22 5.39 -14.11
N LEU A 40 17.09 6.02 -13.80
CA LEU A 40 16.10 5.47 -12.86
C LEU A 40 15.56 4.12 -13.35
N LEU A 41 15.25 3.98 -14.64
CA LEU A 41 14.79 2.72 -15.24
C LEU A 41 15.86 1.62 -15.20
N LEU A 42 17.14 1.98 -15.29
CA LEU A 42 18.24 1.03 -15.15
C LEU A 42 18.39 0.52 -13.70
N LEU A 43 18.14 1.38 -12.71
CA LEU A 43 18.25 1.04 -11.29
C LEU A 43 16.98 0.34 -10.75
N LEU A 44 15.82 0.72 -11.26
CA LEU A 44 14.50 0.25 -10.83
C LEU A 44 13.69 -0.23 -12.03
N PRO A 45 14.04 -1.36 -12.67
CA PRO A 45 13.35 -1.83 -13.87
C PRO A 45 11.84 -2.04 -13.64
N ASP A 46 11.44 -2.44 -12.43
CA ASP A 46 10.03 -2.66 -12.07
C ASP A 46 9.20 -1.37 -12.06
N ILE A 47 9.83 -0.19 -11.98
CA ILE A 47 9.13 1.10 -11.97
C ILE A 47 8.49 1.41 -13.32
N GLN A 48 8.99 0.84 -14.42
CA GLN A 48 8.52 1.13 -15.78
C GLN A 48 7.01 0.95 -15.91
N GLN A 49 6.46 -0.09 -15.27
CA GLN A 49 5.04 -0.41 -15.32
C GLN A 49 4.16 0.61 -14.57
N LYS A 50 4.74 1.31 -13.59
CA LYS A 50 4.01 2.23 -12.70
C LYS A 50 4.29 3.69 -12.99
N LEU A 51 5.39 4.01 -13.69
CA LEU A 51 5.84 5.38 -13.92
C LEU A 51 4.76 6.29 -14.51
N ALA A 52 3.97 5.79 -15.47
CA ALA A 52 2.88 6.54 -16.11
C ALA A 52 1.68 6.83 -15.19
N SER A 53 1.50 6.05 -14.11
CA SER A 53 0.42 6.22 -13.13
C SER A 53 0.89 6.90 -11.84
N MET A 54 2.19 7.15 -11.69
CA MET A 54 2.75 7.84 -10.53
C MET A 54 2.42 9.34 -10.55
N ARG A 55 2.37 9.92 -9.34
CA ARG A 55 2.23 11.37 -9.18
C ARG A 55 3.48 12.07 -9.71
N PRO A 56 3.38 13.17 -10.47
CA PRO A 56 4.54 13.90 -10.99
C PRO A 56 5.54 14.31 -9.91
N GLN A 57 5.06 14.68 -8.72
CA GLN A 57 5.88 15.04 -7.56
C GLN A 57 6.80 13.89 -7.12
N LEU A 58 6.28 12.67 -7.18
CA LEU A 58 7.02 11.49 -6.77
C LEU A 58 8.09 11.12 -7.80
N VAL A 59 7.75 11.26 -9.09
CA VAL A 59 8.69 11.05 -10.19
C VAL A 59 9.80 12.10 -10.15
N ALA A 60 9.46 13.37 -9.92
CA ALA A 60 10.42 14.44 -9.70
C ALA A 60 11.35 14.15 -8.51
N ALA A 61 10.81 13.71 -7.38
CA ALA A 61 11.61 13.36 -6.20
C ALA A 61 12.59 12.21 -6.48
N LEU A 62 12.15 11.16 -7.19
CA LEU A 62 13.01 10.04 -7.57
C LEU A 62 14.10 10.46 -8.56
N ALA A 63 13.74 11.25 -9.58
CA ALA A 63 14.70 11.78 -10.55
C ALA A 63 15.72 12.73 -9.88
N ALA A 64 15.30 13.52 -8.90
CA ALA A 64 16.18 14.41 -8.14
C ALA A 64 17.23 13.65 -7.31
N GLN A 65 16.87 12.47 -6.81
CA GLN A 65 17.73 11.66 -5.94
C GLN A 65 18.34 10.46 -6.67
N VAL A 66 18.34 10.44 -8.01
CA VAL A 66 18.74 9.27 -8.81
C VAL A 66 20.16 8.79 -8.49
N ASP A 67 21.09 9.70 -8.19
CA ASP A 67 22.47 9.36 -7.87
C ASP A 67 22.64 8.73 -6.47
N GLN A 68 21.66 8.94 -5.57
CA GLN A 68 21.65 8.35 -4.23
C GLN A 68 20.97 6.97 -4.19
N LEU A 69 20.18 6.65 -5.22
CA LEU A 69 19.41 5.40 -5.28
C LEU A 69 20.28 4.13 -5.19
N PRO A 70 21.44 4.01 -5.87
CA PRO A 70 22.24 2.79 -5.76
C PRO A 70 22.64 2.47 -4.32
N GLY A 71 23.11 3.47 -3.57
CA GLY A 71 23.48 3.31 -2.17
C GLY A 71 22.29 2.91 -1.29
N ARG A 72 21.12 3.51 -1.53
CA ARG A 72 19.89 3.15 -0.81
C ARG A 72 19.38 1.76 -1.15
N LEU A 73 19.45 1.34 -2.42
CA LEU A 73 19.07 0.00 -2.84
C LEU A 73 20.02 -1.06 -2.26
N MET A 74 21.31 -0.77 -2.16
CA MET A 74 22.26 -1.64 -1.47
C MET A 74 21.96 -1.75 0.02
N ALA A 75 21.63 -0.64 0.69
CA ALA A 75 21.22 -0.66 2.10
C ALA A 75 19.94 -1.48 2.30
N LEU A 76 18.92 -1.29 1.44
CA LEU A 76 17.72 -2.12 1.44
C LEU A 76 18.04 -3.59 1.21
N LYS A 77 19.00 -3.91 0.33
CA LYS A 77 19.40 -5.29 0.05
C LYS A 77 20.15 -5.92 1.22
N ALA A 78 20.89 -5.12 1.99
CA ALA A 78 21.53 -5.60 3.22
C ALA A 78 20.48 -5.91 4.31
N ILE A 79 19.44 -5.07 4.43
CA ILE A 79 18.37 -5.26 5.41
C ILE A 79 17.44 -6.42 5.03
N PHE A 80 17.08 -6.53 3.74
CA PHE A 80 16.19 -7.56 3.18
C PHE A 80 16.89 -8.35 2.07
N PRO A 81 17.84 -9.24 2.40
CA PRO A 81 18.65 -9.96 1.43
C PRO A 81 17.84 -10.86 0.48
N GLY A 82 16.70 -11.38 0.93
CA GLY A 82 15.78 -12.19 0.11
C GLY A 82 14.85 -11.38 -0.79
N ALA A 83 14.70 -10.07 -0.56
CA ALA A 83 13.74 -9.24 -1.30
C ALA A 83 14.31 -8.71 -2.63
N ASN A 84 13.41 -8.51 -3.59
CA ASN A 84 13.58 -7.63 -4.73
C ASN A 84 13.41 -6.18 -4.28
N THR A 85 14.55 -5.51 -4.07
CA THR A 85 14.60 -4.12 -3.61
C THR A 85 14.04 -3.13 -4.64
N SER A 86 14.09 -3.45 -5.93
CA SER A 86 13.49 -2.62 -6.98
C SER A 86 11.96 -2.63 -6.87
N LEU A 87 11.37 -3.81 -6.72
CA LEU A 87 9.94 -3.96 -6.51
C LEU A 87 9.48 -3.33 -5.18
N LEU A 88 10.25 -3.53 -4.10
CA LEU A 88 9.98 -2.92 -2.80
C LEU A 88 10.01 -1.38 -2.88
N ALA A 89 11.03 -0.81 -3.51
CA ALA A 89 11.13 0.64 -3.72
C ALA A 89 10.02 1.19 -4.62
N MET A 90 9.55 0.42 -5.60
CA MET A 90 8.42 0.83 -6.46
C MET A 90 7.07 0.80 -5.71
N ARG A 91 6.90 -0.13 -4.77
CA ARG A 91 5.71 -0.21 -3.92
C ARG A 91 5.70 0.85 -2.82
N GLN A 92 6.85 1.09 -2.19
CA GLN A 92 7.03 2.09 -1.13
C GLN A 92 8.23 3.03 -1.43
N PRO A 93 8.07 4.01 -2.33
CA PRO A 93 9.16 4.91 -2.74
C PRO A 93 9.77 5.73 -1.61
N GLU A 94 9.04 5.96 -0.52
CA GLU A 94 9.52 6.65 0.68
C GLU A 94 10.78 6.01 1.26
N LEU A 95 10.91 4.67 1.14
CA LEU A 95 12.10 3.93 1.58
C LEU A 95 13.37 4.41 0.89
N VAL A 96 13.28 4.76 -0.39
CA VAL A 96 14.42 5.23 -1.18
C VAL A 96 14.46 6.76 -1.32
N LEU A 97 13.52 7.49 -0.72
CA LEU A 97 13.42 8.96 -0.82
C LEU A 97 13.77 9.72 0.47
N GLY A 98 14.13 9.02 1.56
CA GLY A 98 14.59 9.67 2.77
C GLY A 98 14.44 8.87 4.05
N PHE A 99 13.94 7.63 3.97
CA PHE A 99 13.75 6.81 5.15
C PHE A 99 15.07 6.52 5.87
N ASP A 100 15.01 6.53 7.20
CA ASP A 100 16.16 6.21 8.05
C ASP A 100 16.44 4.70 8.00
N MET A 101 17.55 4.34 7.39
CA MET A 101 17.96 2.94 7.21
C MET A 101 18.29 2.24 8.52
N ALA A 102 18.80 2.94 9.54
CA ALA A 102 19.08 2.35 10.84
C ALA A 102 17.77 2.00 11.57
N ARG A 103 16.77 2.90 11.45
CA ARG A 103 15.41 2.60 11.93
C ARG A 103 14.79 1.41 11.18
N LEU A 104 14.98 1.35 9.87
CA LEU A 104 14.45 0.25 9.04
C LEU A 104 15.07 -1.10 9.43
N GLU A 105 16.36 -1.13 9.73
CA GLU A 105 17.05 -2.33 10.22
C GLU A 105 16.45 -2.81 11.56
N GLY A 106 16.20 -1.88 12.49
CA GLY A 106 15.50 -2.18 13.74
C GLY A 106 14.09 -2.75 13.52
N ILE A 107 13.32 -2.16 12.60
CA ILE A 107 11.99 -2.64 12.20
C ILE A 107 12.08 -4.07 11.63
N ALA A 108 13.06 -4.33 10.76
CA ALA A 108 13.23 -5.64 10.15
C ALA A 108 13.61 -6.71 11.19
N ALA A 109 14.46 -6.37 12.17
CA ALA A 109 14.79 -7.26 13.28
C ALA A 109 13.54 -7.58 14.12
N GLU A 110 12.76 -6.56 14.49
CA GLU A 110 11.53 -6.72 15.27
C GLU A 110 10.49 -7.56 14.53
N LEU A 111 10.36 -7.40 13.21
CA LEU A 111 9.47 -8.24 12.40
C LEU A 111 9.89 -9.71 12.38
N ARG A 112 11.20 -10.00 12.35
CA ARG A 112 11.72 -11.37 12.40
C ARG A 112 11.48 -12.03 13.75
N GLU A 113 11.56 -11.26 14.83
CA GLU A 113 11.22 -11.74 16.17
C GLU A 113 9.71 -11.99 16.32
N LEU A 114 8.87 -11.12 15.74
CA LEU A 114 7.42 -11.24 15.81
C LEU A 114 6.88 -12.40 14.95
N LEU A 115 7.54 -12.68 13.81
CA LEU A 115 7.12 -13.65 12.80
C LEU A 115 8.24 -14.67 12.48
N PRO A 116 8.72 -15.45 13.46
CA PRO A 116 9.91 -16.28 13.30
C PRO A 116 9.76 -17.40 12.27
N ASN A 117 8.52 -17.82 11.94
CA ASN A 117 8.28 -18.88 10.97
C ASN A 117 8.00 -18.36 9.55
N LEU A 118 8.06 -17.03 9.34
CA LEU A 118 7.77 -16.42 8.04
C LEU A 118 9.04 -15.82 7.42
N ASN A 119 9.09 -15.86 6.08
CA ASN A 119 10.11 -15.13 5.34
C ASN A 119 9.73 -13.64 5.30
N VAL A 120 10.24 -12.88 6.27
CA VAL A 120 9.98 -11.44 6.41
C VAL A 120 10.37 -10.67 5.16
N ASP A 121 11.45 -11.05 4.47
CA ASP A 121 11.92 -10.34 3.29
C ASP A 121 10.89 -10.40 2.15
N LEU A 122 10.36 -11.59 1.85
CA LEU A 122 9.29 -11.76 0.86
C LEU A 122 8.00 -11.08 1.32
N LEU A 123 7.69 -11.17 2.61
CA LEU A 123 6.46 -10.59 3.16
C LEU A 123 6.44 -9.06 3.03
N VAL A 124 7.55 -8.40 3.35
CA VAL A 124 7.72 -6.96 3.20
C VAL A 124 7.76 -6.55 1.72
N GLU A 125 8.42 -7.33 0.86
CA GLU A 125 8.42 -7.09 -0.58
C GLU A 125 6.99 -7.02 -1.13
N HIS A 126 6.15 -8.02 -0.80
CA HIS A 126 4.76 -8.10 -1.25
C HIS A 126 3.84 -7.12 -0.54
N ASN A 127 4.13 -6.78 0.70
CA ASN A 127 3.23 -6.00 1.54
C ASN A 127 4.01 -5.01 2.43
N PRO A 128 4.47 -3.87 1.89
CA PRO A 128 5.28 -2.91 2.64
C PRO A 128 4.58 -2.30 3.87
N ALA A 129 3.24 -2.38 3.94
CA ALA A 129 2.47 -1.98 5.12
C ALA A 129 2.90 -2.74 6.40
N MET A 130 3.53 -3.90 6.25
CA MET A 130 4.15 -4.69 7.32
C MET A 130 5.22 -3.92 8.10
N LEU A 131 5.84 -2.89 7.51
CA LEU A 131 6.85 -2.08 8.17
C LEU A 131 6.28 -1.22 9.32
N ASP A 132 4.95 -1.08 9.42
CA ASP A 132 4.27 -0.53 10.60
C ASP A 132 4.12 -1.60 11.69
N VAL A 133 5.22 -1.89 12.40
CA VAL A 133 5.25 -2.91 13.45
C VAL A 133 4.25 -2.64 14.59
N PRO A 134 4.10 -1.40 15.10
CA PRO A 134 3.09 -1.12 16.13
C PRO A 134 1.68 -1.44 15.66
N GLY A 135 1.31 -1.02 14.45
CA GLY A 135 0.02 -1.34 13.86
C GLY A 135 -0.18 -2.84 13.66
N LEU A 136 0.85 -3.55 13.22
CA LEU A 136 0.80 -5.00 13.05
C LEU A 136 0.59 -5.72 14.38
N LYS A 137 1.32 -5.35 15.45
CA LYS A 137 1.13 -5.93 16.78
C LYS A 137 -0.30 -5.75 17.28
N ALA A 138 -0.86 -4.55 17.13
CA ALA A 138 -2.25 -4.29 17.48
C ALA A 138 -3.23 -5.17 16.68
N ALA A 139 -2.97 -5.35 15.38
CA ALA A 139 -3.78 -6.22 14.52
C ALA A 139 -3.74 -7.70 14.95
N ILE A 140 -2.55 -8.18 15.33
CA ILE A 140 -2.35 -9.56 15.80
C ILE A 140 -3.09 -9.80 17.12
N GLU A 141 -2.98 -8.88 18.07
CA GLU A 141 -3.68 -8.98 19.36
C GLU A 141 -5.20 -8.94 19.18
N GLU A 142 -5.69 -8.06 18.31
CA GLU A 142 -7.11 -7.98 18.00
C GLU A 142 -7.62 -9.24 17.29
N ALA A 143 -6.84 -9.80 16.36
CA ALA A 143 -7.16 -11.07 15.72
C ALA A 143 -7.27 -12.22 16.73
N ARG A 144 -6.36 -12.28 17.72
CA ARG A 144 -6.41 -13.27 18.81
C ARG A 144 -7.61 -13.06 19.73
N ARG A 145 -7.99 -11.80 19.99
CA ARG A 145 -9.17 -11.46 20.79
C ARG A 145 -10.46 -11.91 20.12
N ILE A 146 -10.61 -11.66 18.82
CA ILE A 146 -11.81 -12.02 18.05
C ILE A 146 -11.83 -13.51 17.72
N MET A 147 -10.67 -14.11 17.42
CA MET A 147 -10.53 -15.53 17.09
C MET A 147 -9.39 -16.19 17.89
N PRO A 148 -9.65 -16.65 19.13
CA PRO A 148 -8.62 -17.21 20.02
C PRO A 148 -7.90 -18.46 19.51
N GLY A 149 -8.48 -19.17 18.52
CA GLY A 149 -7.88 -20.34 17.88
C GLY A 149 -7.12 -20.04 16.59
N LEU A 150 -7.00 -18.77 16.19
CA LEU A 150 -6.35 -18.39 14.94
C LEU A 150 -4.84 -18.50 15.05
N ASP A 151 -4.24 -19.35 14.21
CA ASP A 151 -2.80 -19.30 13.95
C ASP A 151 -2.50 -18.12 13.00
N VAL A 152 -2.19 -16.98 13.61
CA VAL A 152 -1.88 -15.73 12.92
C VAL A 152 -0.75 -15.91 11.91
N GLN A 153 0.33 -16.62 12.25
CA GLN A 153 1.48 -16.75 11.35
C GLN A 153 1.12 -17.59 10.13
N LYS A 154 0.41 -18.71 10.33
CA LYS A 154 -0.10 -19.52 9.22
C LYS A 154 -1.05 -18.72 8.32
N GLN A 155 -1.90 -17.87 8.90
CA GLN A 155 -2.77 -17.03 8.10
C GLN A 155 -2.02 -15.93 7.38
N MET A 156 -1.04 -15.28 8.01
CA MET A 156 -0.20 -14.30 7.33
C MET A 156 0.62 -14.89 6.18
N ALA A 157 1.02 -16.16 6.27
CA ALA A 157 1.66 -16.85 5.16
C ALA A 157 0.73 -17.01 3.95
N SER A 158 -0.57 -17.13 4.19
CA SER A 158 -1.58 -17.46 3.18
C SER A 158 -2.28 -16.21 2.62
N ASP A 159 -2.70 -15.32 3.51
CA ASP A 159 -3.35 -14.06 3.23
C ASP A 159 -2.99 -13.01 4.31
N PRO A 160 -1.95 -12.19 4.09
CA PRO A 160 -1.59 -11.12 5.00
C PRO A 160 -2.69 -10.04 5.15
N GLN A 161 -3.56 -9.84 4.14
CA GLN A 161 -4.58 -8.78 4.18
C GLN A 161 -5.65 -9.05 5.24
N LEU A 162 -5.91 -10.33 5.53
CA LEU A 162 -6.84 -10.73 6.57
C LEU A 162 -6.44 -10.17 7.94
N ILE A 163 -5.14 -10.21 8.28
CA ILE A 163 -4.65 -9.65 9.56
C ILE A 163 -4.79 -8.13 9.58
N PHE A 164 -4.47 -7.46 8.48
CA PHE A 164 -4.67 -6.00 8.37
C PHE A 164 -6.15 -5.59 8.42
N GLY A 165 -7.08 -6.50 8.10
CA GLY A 165 -8.52 -6.28 8.27
C GLY A 165 -8.91 -5.97 9.72
N PHE A 166 -8.23 -6.57 10.71
CA PHE A 166 -8.48 -6.30 12.13
C PHE A 166 -8.07 -4.90 12.58
N GLN A 167 -7.13 -4.23 11.88
CA GLN A 167 -6.83 -2.83 12.16
C GLN A 167 -8.05 -1.93 11.89
N ARG A 168 -8.82 -2.22 10.82
CA ARG A 168 -9.97 -1.41 10.39
C ARG A 168 -11.23 -1.69 11.21
N GLY A 169 -11.40 -2.91 11.72
CA GLY A 169 -12.55 -3.29 12.55
C GLY A 169 -12.67 -2.50 13.85
N SER A 170 -11.56 -1.96 14.37
CA SER A 170 -11.56 -1.11 15.57
C SER A 170 -12.22 0.27 15.37
N GLN A 171 -12.51 0.67 14.12
CA GLN A 171 -13.25 1.90 13.78
C GLN A 171 -14.72 1.64 13.44
N LEU A 172 -15.31 0.55 13.94
CA LEU A 172 -16.76 0.39 13.91
C LEU A 172 -17.40 1.51 14.73
N ILE A 173 -18.25 2.31 14.06
CA ILE A 173 -19.08 3.34 14.69
C ILE A 173 -19.82 2.68 15.87
N PRO A 174 -19.78 3.26 17.09
CA PRO A 174 -20.54 2.72 18.21
C PRO A 174 -22.00 2.57 17.79
N TYR A 175 -22.56 1.37 17.98
CA TYR A 175 -23.99 1.14 17.78
C TYR A 175 -24.72 2.05 18.77
N ASP A 176 -25.43 3.07 18.25
CA ASP A 176 -26.31 3.90 19.05
C ASP A 176 -27.63 3.13 19.17
N PRO A 177 -27.93 2.52 20.33
CA PRO A 177 -29.20 1.82 20.49
C PRO A 177 -30.35 2.84 20.30
N PRO A 178 -31.46 2.43 19.64
CA PRO A 178 -32.60 3.32 19.49
C PRO A 178 -33.05 3.81 20.86
N ARG A 179 -33.28 5.13 20.98
CA ARG A 179 -33.82 5.71 22.21
C ARG A 179 -35.21 5.10 22.45
N PRO A 180 -35.52 4.66 23.68
CA PRO A 180 -36.80 4.02 23.98
C PRO A 180 -38.03 4.88 23.65
N GLU A 181 -37.86 6.20 23.51
CA GLU A 181 -38.94 7.14 23.15
C GLU A 181 -39.37 7.08 21.67
N GLN A 182 -38.70 6.30 20.81
CA GLN A 182 -39.08 6.14 19.39
C GLN A 182 -39.55 4.73 19.04
N ALA A 183 -39.67 3.83 20.02
CA ALA A 183 -40.11 2.45 19.79
C ALA A 183 -41.64 2.28 19.81
N GLU A 184 -42.40 3.25 20.33
CA GLU A 184 -43.86 3.11 20.54
C GLU A 184 -44.72 3.67 19.40
N GLU A 185 -44.15 4.26 18.33
CA GLU A 185 -44.94 4.82 17.21
C GLU A 185 -44.82 4.04 15.88
N ALA A 186 -44.11 2.91 15.86
CA ALA A 186 -43.83 2.17 14.62
C ALA A 186 -44.48 0.78 14.51
N ASP A 187 -45.41 0.44 15.41
CA ASP A 187 -46.27 -0.76 15.33
C ASP A 187 -47.71 -0.24 15.49
N ASP A 188 -48.49 -0.05 14.42
CA ASP A 188 -49.51 -1.05 14.07
C ASP A 188 -50.07 -0.88 12.63
N ASP A 189 -49.77 0.20 11.91
CA ASP A 189 -50.52 0.53 10.67
C ASP A 189 -49.92 -0.05 9.37
N GLU A 190 -48.62 -0.35 9.32
CA GLU A 190 -47.97 -0.73 8.04
C GLU A 190 -48.12 -2.22 7.67
N TYR A 191 -48.31 -3.11 8.67
CA TYR A 191 -48.42 -4.56 8.42
C TYR A 191 -49.84 -5.03 8.03
N ALA A 192 -50.88 -4.25 8.34
CA ALA A 192 -52.26 -4.60 8.00
C ALA A 192 -52.56 -4.50 6.49
N ALA A 193 -51.80 -3.69 5.75
CA ALA A 193 -52.01 -3.46 4.31
C ALA A 193 -51.62 -4.66 3.42
N TYR A 194 -50.82 -5.61 3.93
CA TYR A 194 -50.28 -6.69 3.11
C TYR A 194 -51.02 -8.03 3.23
N TYR A 195 -51.91 -8.23 4.21
CA TYR A 195 -52.52 -9.56 4.47
C TYR A 195 -54.03 -9.62 4.80
N GLY A 196 -54.81 -8.55 4.63
CA GLY A 196 -56.28 -8.62 4.67
C GLY A 196 -56.86 -7.94 3.43
N SER A 197 -57.73 -8.51 2.60
CA SER A 197 -58.72 -9.56 2.80
C SER A 197 -59.08 -10.19 1.45
N GLY A 198 -58.84 -11.49 1.30
CA GLY A 198 -59.51 -12.30 0.28
C GLY A 198 -60.80 -12.88 0.86
N VAL A 199 -61.95 -12.46 0.31
CA VAL A 199 -63.22 -13.18 0.35
C VAL A 199 -63.69 -13.33 -1.08
#